data_AF-A0A3P7MXH0-F1
#
_entry.id   AF-A0A3P7MXH0-F1
#
_cell.length_a   1.000
_cell.length_b   1.000
_cell.length_c   1.000
_cell.angle_alpha   90.00
_cell.angle_beta   90.00
_cell.angle_gamma   90.00
#
_symmetry.space_group_name_H-M   'P 1'
#
loop_
_entity.id
_entity.type
_entity.pdbx_description
1 polymer ?
#
loop_
_entity_poly.entity_id
_entity_poly.type
_entity_poly.pdbx_seq_one_letter_code
_entity_poly.pdbx_strand_id
1 'polypeptide(L)'
;MTPNPNSTKTGPQQFQELYTSLKTTFDVKIIWLQITTPIKWEANIAKNIDFINGIIEAAKTYGVTIGIYTSAYDWQQITHSWTGPILTPLCPLLNYLTIEPNNCYLDLTQIETKFRYWNVLGTGPMAETPSTFDDFHPFGPWTTASIKQFGQEEPICGQTVNR
;
A
#
# COMPACT_ATOMS: atom_id res chain seq x y z
N MET A 1 -2.50 -8.61 3.23
CA MET A 1 -2.55 -8.50 4.69
C MET A 1 -3.58 -7.45 5.08
N THR A 2 -4.37 -7.73 6.10
CA THR A 2 -5.29 -6.75 6.70
C THR A 2 -4.60 -6.17 7.94
N PRO A 3 -4.15 -4.91 7.90
CA PRO A 3 -3.48 -4.27 9.03
C PRO A 3 -4.44 -4.08 10.21
N ASN A 4 -3.89 -4.16 11.42
CA ASN A 4 -4.61 -3.86 12.66
C ASN A 4 -3.90 -2.74 13.44
N PRO A 5 -4.12 -1.46 13.09
CA PRO A 5 -3.42 -0.33 13.72
C PRO A 5 -3.74 -0.17 15.20
N ASN A 6 -4.91 -0.65 15.66
CA ASN A 6 -5.34 -0.59 17.06
C ASN A 6 -4.74 -1.72 17.93
N SER A 7 -3.91 -2.61 17.37
CA SER A 7 -3.24 -3.65 18.15
C SER A 7 -2.04 -3.12 18.93
N THR A 8 -1.48 -3.93 19.82
CA THR A 8 -0.21 -3.61 20.50
C THR A 8 1.02 -3.73 19.59
N LYS A 9 0.87 -4.21 18.34
CA LYS A 9 1.97 -4.43 17.41
C LYS A 9 2.07 -3.29 16.41
N THR A 10 3.29 -2.81 16.18
CA THR A 10 3.57 -1.81 15.14
C THR A 10 3.37 -2.38 13.74
N GLY A 11 3.22 -1.51 12.75
CA GLY A 11 3.16 -1.88 11.34
C GLY A 11 4.32 -2.82 10.92
N PRO A 12 5.59 -2.44 11.18
CA PRO A 12 6.75 -3.31 10.94
C PRO A 12 6.61 -4.72 11.54
N GLN A 13 6.16 -4.83 12.79
CA GLN A 13 6.01 -6.12 13.47
C GLN A 13 4.96 -7.00 12.78
N GLN A 14 3.81 -6.43 12.40
CA GLN A 14 2.75 -7.17 11.70
C GLN A 14 3.22 -7.66 10.33
N PHE A 15 3.98 -6.83 9.61
CA PHE A 15 4.58 -7.23 8.34
C PHE A 15 5.60 -8.36 8.53
N GLN A 16 6.52 -8.22 9.49
CA GLN A 16 7.60 -9.18 9.73
C GLN A 16 7.05 -10.56 10.10
N GLU A 17 6.06 -10.63 10.98
CA GLU A 17 5.44 -11.91 11.37
C GLU A 17 4.83 -12.64 10.17
N LEU A 18 4.12 -11.91 9.31
CA LEU A 18 3.53 -12.46 8.09
C LEU A 18 4.62 -12.91 7.11
N TYR A 19 5.55 -12.02 6.77
CA TYR A 19 6.55 -12.27 5.75
C TYR A 19 7.52 -13.39 6.15
N THR A 20 7.99 -13.39 7.39
CA THR A 20 8.92 -14.42 7.87
C THR A 20 8.31 -15.81 7.87
N SER A 21 7.00 -15.92 8.07
CA SER A 21 6.28 -17.18 7.95
C SER A 21 6.16 -17.61 6.49
N LEU A 22 5.75 -16.71 5.60
CA LEU A 22 5.54 -17.02 4.17
C LEU A 22 6.84 -17.38 3.43
N LYS A 23 7.93 -16.67 3.70
CA LYS A 23 9.22 -16.86 3.00
C LYS A 23 9.84 -18.25 3.22
N THR A 24 9.35 -19.01 4.20
CA THR A 24 9.80 -20.40 4.44
C THR A 24 9.35 -21.34 3.32
N THR A 25 8.27 -20.99 2.63
CA THR A 25 7.60 -21.85 1.64
C THR A 25 7.52 -21.17 0.28
N PHE A 26 7.42 -19.84 0.22
CA PHE A 26 7.16 -19.09 -1.01
C PHE A 26 8.19 -18.00 -1.26
N ASP A 27 8.52 -17.77 -2.53
CA ASP A 27 9.25 -16.59 -2.98
C ASP A 27 8.29 -15.40 -3.11
N VAL A 28 8.06 -14.71 -1.99
CA VAL A 28 7.06 -13.63 -1.90
C VAL A 28 7.59 -12.35 -2.57
N LYS A 29 6.99 -11.95 -3.69
CA LYS A 29 7.34 -10.71 -4.41
C LYS A 29 6.57 -9.49 -3.96
N ILE A 30 5.26 -9.64 -3.76
CA ILE A 30 4.35 -8.53 -3.44
C ILE A 30 3.47 -8.93 -2.26
N ILE A 31 3.34 -8.05 -1.27
CA ILE A 31 2.31 -8.14 -0.23
C ILE A 31 1.34 -6.97 -0.40
N TRP A 32 0.05 -7.29 -0.58
CA TRP A 32 -1.01 -6.29 -0.68
C TRP A 32 -1.47 -5.85 0.72
N LEU A 33 -1.38 -4.57 1.03
CA LEU A 33 -1.87 -3.96 2.25
C LEU A 33 -3.28 -3.42 2.03
N GLN A 34 -4.25 -3.97 2.76
CA GLN A 34 -5.64 -3.55 2.67
C GLN A 34 -5.90 -2.32 3.56
N ILE A 35 -6.06 -1.16 2.94
CA ILE A 35 -6.32 0.13 3.61
C ILE A 35 -7.78 0.51 3.33
N THR A 36 -8.67 -0.13 4.06
CA THR A 36 -10.12 0.01 3.90
C THR A 36 -10.79 0.13 5.26
N THR A 37 -12.09 0.45 5.27
CA THR A 37 -12.92 0.43 6.49
C THR A 37 -12.43 1.44 7.53
N PRO A 38 -12.68 2.75 7.33
CA PRO A 38 -12.06 3.83 8.12
C PRO A 38 -12.26 3.69 9.64
N ILE A 39 -13.38 3.11 10.08
CA ILE A 39 -13.68 2.86 11.50
C ILE A 39 -12.68 1.90 12.18
N LYS A 40 -11.90 1.12 11.42
CA LYS A 40 -10.85 0.22 11.94
C LYS A 40 -9.49 0.92 12.12
N TRP A 41 -9.38 2.19 11.74
CA TRP A 41 -8.16 2.98 11.81
C TRP A 41 -8.23 3.99 12.96
N GLU A 42 -7.08 4.55 13.32
CA GLU A 42 -6.99 5.53 14.41
C GLU A 42 -7.64 6.85 13.96
N ALA A 43 -8.24 7.59 14.89
CA ALA A 43 -8.69 8.96 14.64
C ALA A 43 -7.50 9.90 14.36
N ASN A 44 -6.31 9.56 14.86
CA ASN A 44 -5.08 10.31 14.60
C ASN A 44 -4.48 9.90 13.25
N ILE A 45 -4.60 10.79 12.28
CA ILE A 45 -4.10 10.60 10.91
C ILE A 45 -2.58 10.37 10.88
N ALA A 46 -1.80 11.06 11.70
CA ALA A 46 -0.35 10.89 11.73
C ALA A 46 0.03 9.46 12.15
N LYS A 47 -0.68 8.88 13.14
CA LYS A 47 -0.48 7.47 13.52
C LYS A 47 -0.79 6.50 12.38
N ASN A 48 -1.85 6.76 11.61
CA ASN A 48 -2.19 5.92 10.45
C ASN A 48 -1.08 5.98 9.39
N ILE A 49 -0.59 7.19 9.07
CA ILE A 49 0.50 7.40 8.12
C ILE A 49 1.77 6.72 8.60
N ASP A 50 2.18 6.92 9.85
CA ASP A 50 3.37 6.31 10.45
C ASP A 50 3.29 4.78 10.43
N PHE A 51 2.11 4.23 10.72
CA PHE A 51 1.87 2.80 10.69
C PHE A 51 2.01 2.21 9.27
N ILE A 52 1.42 2.87 8.27
CA ILE A 52 1.52 2.48 6.85
C ILE A 52 2.97 2.60 6.37
N ASN A 53 3.62 3.74 6.65
CA ASN A 53 5.00 3.99 6.23
C ASN A 53 5.96 2.98 6.86
N GLY A 54 5.79 2.63 8.14
CA GLY A 54 6.59 1.61 8.81
C GLY A 54 6.47 0.23 8.16
N ILE A 55 5.29 -0.17 7.67
CA ILE A 55 5.13 -1.43 6.90
C ILE A 55 5.93 -1.36 5.61
N ILE A 56 5.77 -0.25 4.87
CA ILE A 56 6.45 -0.04 3.59
C ILE A 56 7.96 -0.11 3.79
N GLU A 57 8.51 0.64 4.74
CA GLU A 57 9.93 0.67 5.09
C GLU A 57 10.45 -0.72 5.50
N ALA A 58 9.74 -1.44 6.37
CA ALA A 58 10.11 -2.78 6.78
C ALA A 58 10.19 -3.73 5.58
N ALA A 59 9.22 -3.70 4.67
CA ALA A 59 9.22 -4.52 3.47
C ALA A 59 10.40 -4.23 2.53
N LYS A 60 10.82 -2.96 2.42
CA LYS A 60 11.99 -2.57 1.63
C LYS A 60 13.24 -3.31 2.07
N THR A 61 13.43 -3.47 3.39
CA THR A 61 14.61 -4.16 3.94
C THR A 61 14.71 -5.63 3.53
N TYR A 62 13.61 -6.23 3.08
CA TYR A 62 13.56 -7.61 2.60
C TYR A 62 13.43 -7.73 1.08
N GLY A 63 13.47 -6.61 0.33
CA GLY A 63 13.27 -6.62 -1.11
C GLY A 63 11.86 -7.01 -1.56
N VAL A 64 10.86 -6.84 -0.68
CA VAL A 64 9.45 -7.15 -0.96
C VAL A 64 8.72 -5.87 -1.34
N THR A 65 7.97 -5.90 -2.45
CA THR A 65 7.11 -4.79 -2.85
C THR A 65 5.83 -4.77 -2.01
N ILE A 66 5.43 -3.60 -1.53
CA ILE A 66 4.09 -3.40 -0.95
C ILE A 66 3.16 -2.84 -2.01
N GLY A 67 2.04 -3.53 -2.24
CA GLY A 67 0.91 -2.99 -2.98
C GLY A 67 -0.14 -2.42 -2.04
N ILE A 68 -0.83 -1.35 -2.41
CA ILE A 68 -1.93 -0.77 -1.63
C ILE A 68 -3.26 -1.10 -2.28
N TYR A 69 -4.20 -1.64 -1.49
CA TYR A 69 -5.59 -1.86 -1.87
C TYR A 69 -6.48 -0.91 -1.07
N THR A 70 -7.04 0.11 -1.73
CA THR A 70 -7.89 1.14 -1.11
C THR A 70 -8.82 1.79 -2.14
N SER A 71 -9.77 2.59 -1.67
CA SER A 71 -10.58 3.50 -2.47
C SER A 71 -10.18 4.95 -2.22
N ALA A 72 -10.54 5.87 -3.12
CA ALA A 72 -10.30 7.30 -2.91
C ALA A 72 -10.94 7.81 -1.60
N TYR A 73 -12.15 7.33 -1.29
CA TYR A 73 -12.86 7.63 -0.05
C TYR A 73 -12.10 7.12 1.18
N ASP A 74 -11.75 5.83 1.22
CA ASP A 74 -11.03 5.25 2.36
C ASP A 74 -9.68 5.93 2.57
N TRP A 75 -8.94 6.17 1.49
CA TRP A 75 -7.65 6.85 1.55
C TRP A 75 -7.77 8.25 2.14
N GLN A 76 -8.77 9.02 1.71
CA GLN A 76 -9.05 10.35 2.25
C GLN A 76 -9.38 10.27 3.74
N GLN A 77 -10.26 9.36 4.16
CA GLN A 77 -10.67 9.25 5.58
C GLN A 77 -9.52 8.78 6.48
N ILE A 78 -8.69 7.86 6.01
CA ILE A 78 -7.66 7.20 6.84
C ILE A 78 -6.37 8.03 6.89
N THR A 79 -6.00 8.68 5.78
CA THR A 79 -4.69 9.32 5.61
C THR A 79 -4.76 10.82 5.32
N HIS A 80 -5.96 11.39 5.20
CA HIS A 80 -6.16 12.76 4.73
C HIS A 80 -5.50 13.01 3.36
N SER A 81 -5.68 12.04 2.45
CA SER A 81 -5.12 12.08 1.09
C SER A 81 -3.59 12.22 1.06
N TRP A 82 -2.91 11.55 1.99
CA TRP A 82 -1.45 11.52 2.05
C TRP A 82 -0.85 11.20 0.68
N THR A 83 0.14 11.98 0.25
CA THR A 83 0.78 11.89 -1.07
C THR A 83 2.10 11.10 -1.02
N GLY A 84 2.27 10.25 -0.01
CA GLY A 84 3.49 9.49 0.22
C GLY A 84 4.50 10.22 1.13
N PRO A 85 5.59 9.53 1.53
CA PRO A 85 6.56 10.09 2.46
C PRO A 85 7.12 11.40 1.89
N ILE A 86 7.10 12.45 2.69
CA ILE A 86 7.85 13.67 2.36
C ILE A 86 9.30 13.22 2.26
N LEU A 87 9.91 13.42 1.09
CA LEU A 87 11.33 13.17 0.89
C LEU A 87 12.10 14.18 1.74
N THR A 88 12.24 13.93 3.04
CA THR A 88 13.27 14.59 3.83
C THR A 88 14.60 13.99 3.37
N PRO A 89 15.54 14.80 2.85
CA PRO A 89 16.85 14.28 2.54
C PRO A 89 17.41 13.65 3.82
N LEU A 90 17.70 12.35 3.78
CA LEU A 90 18.40 11.63 4.82
C LEU A 90 19.87 12.05 4.81
N CYS A 91 20.14 13.33 5.04
CA CYS A 91 21.44 13.74 5.53
C CYS A 91 21.43 13.40 7.03
N PRO A 92 22.27 12.48 7.53
CA PRO A 92 22.53 12.46 8.95
C PRO A 92 23.01 13.87 9.35
N LEU A 93 22.54 14.38 10.49
CA LEU A 93 23.18 15.49 11.19
C LEU A 93 24.58 15.02 11.65
N LEU A 94 25.49 14.80 10.71
CA LEU A 94 26.90 14.55 10.97
C LEU A 94 27.62 15.87 10.75
N ASN A 95 28.20 16.34 11.86
CA ASN A 95 29.05 17.50 11.94
C ASN A 95 30.05 17.56 10.78
N TYR A 96 30.06 18.72 10.15
CA TYR A 96 31.18 19.39 9.50
C TYR A 96 32.51 18.62 9.50
N LEU A 97 32.88 18.04 8.35
CA LEU A 97 34.11 18.31 7.61
C LEU A 97 34.37 17.19 6.58
N THR A 98 34.65 17.66 5.37
CA THR A 98 35.19 16.98 4.18
C THR A 98 34.28 16.07 3.31
N ILE A 99 33.61 16.72 2.34
CA ILE A 99 33.43 16.42 0.88
C ILE A 99 33.11 14.96 0.50
N GLU A 100 31.93 14.65 -0.07
CA GLU A 100 31.54 14.82 -1.49
C GLU A 100 30.13 15.45 -1.64
N PRO A 101 29.93 16.57 -2.36
CA PRO A 101 28.62 17.26 -2.38
C PRO A 101 27.53 16.59 -3.25
N ASN A 102 27.80 15.46 -3.91
CA ASN A 102 27.00 15.06 -5.07
C ASN A 102 26.46 13.62 -5.05
N ASN A 103 26.33 12.97 -3.89
CA ASN A 103 25.70 11.63 -3.86
C ASN A 103 24.63 11.41 -2.78
N CYS A 104 23.96 12.47 -2.34
CA CYS A 104 22.64 12.36 -1.73
C CYS A 104 21.56 12.44 -2.81
N TYR A 105 21.63 11.56 -3.81
CA TYR A 105 20.47 11.36 -4.66
C TYR A 105 19.46 10.59 -3.81
N LEU A 106 18.29 11.19 -3.62
CA LEU A 106 17.12 10.51 -3.10
C LEU A 106 16.98 9.21 -3.87
N ASP A 107 16.88 8.08 -3.17
CA ASP A 107 16.45 6.87 -3.83
C ASP A 107 14.99 7.10 -4.27
N LEU A 108 14.86 7.64 -5.48
CA LEU A 108 13.60 7.85 -6.20
C LEU A 108 13.01 6.52 -6.65
N THR A 109 13.58 5.37 -6.27
CA THR A 109 12.75 4.21 -6.01
C THR A 109 11.92 4.47 -4.74
N GLN A 110 11.00 5.43 -4.88
CA GLN A 110 9.61 5.19 -4.52
C GLN A 110 9.28 3.82 -5.13
N ILE A 111 9.62 2.75 -4.40
CA ILE A 111 9.34 1.37 -4.77
C ILE A 111 7.92 1.41 -5.27
N GLU A 112 7.72 1.05 -6.55
CA GLU A 112 6.44 1.06 -7.23
C GLU A 112 5.39 0.49 -6.29
N THR A 113 4.73 1.36 -5.53
CA THR A 113 3.72 0.92 -4.58
C THR A 113 2.55 0.60 -5.46
N LYS A 114 2.48 -0.67 -5.89
CA LYS A 114 1.51 -1.10 -6.88
C LYS A 114 0.14 -0.81 -6.32
N PHE A 115 -0.65 -0.08 -7.07
CA PHE A 115 -1.96 0.36 -6.62
C PHE A 115 -3.03 -0.52 -7.21
N ARG A 116 -3.92 -1.04 -6.35
CA ARG A 116 -5.13 -1.75 -6.75
C ARG A 116 -6.34 -0.98 -6.27
N TYR A 117 -7.16 -0.52 -7.20
CA TYR A 117 -8.51 -0.02 -6.91
C TYR A 117 -9.57 -1.03 -7.32
N TRP A 118 -10.79 -0.80 -6.85
CA TRP A 118 -11.98 -1.53 -7.26
C TRP A 118 -13.01 -0.54 -7.81
N ASN A 119 -13.69 -0.92 -8.88
CA ASN A 119 -14.89 -0.25 -9.35
C ASN A 119 -15.83 -1.29 -9.95
N VAL A 120 -16.92 -1.62 -9.27
CA VAL A 120 -17.92 -2.60 -9.71
C VAL A 120 -19.32 -2.03 -9.46
N LEU A 121 -20.30 -2.42 -10.26
CA LEU A 121 -21.68 -1.94 -10.12
C LEU A 121 -22.47 -2.68 -9.03
N GLY A 122 -21.90 -3.73 -8.45
CA GLY A 122 -22.56 -4.66 -7.54
C GLY A 122 -21.87 -6.03 -7.54
N THR A 123 -22.57 -7.06 -7.08
CA THR A 123 -22.06 -8.44 -7.01
C THR A 123 -22.48 -9.27 -8.21
N GLY A 124 -21.64 -10.23 -8.58
CA GLY A 124 -21.87 -11.18 -9.65
C GLY A 124 -21.53 -10.67 -11.06
N PRO A 125 -21.54 -11.55 -12.07
CA PRO A 125 -20.97 -11.26 -13.40
C PRO A 125 -21.69 -10.14 -14.16
N MET A 126 -22.96 -9.89 -13.85
CA MET A 126 -23.75 -8.83 -14.48
C MET A 126 -23.41 -7.42 -13.96
N ALA A 127 -22.62 -7.34 -12.90
CA ALA A 127 -22.22 -6.10 -12.26
C ALA A 127 -20.74 -5.75 -12.50
N GLU A 128 -20.07 -6.46 -13.41
CA GLU A 128 -18.72 -6.15 -13.87
C GLU A 128 -18.64 -4.75 -14.50
N THR A 129 -17.50 -4.10 -14.34
CA THR A 129 -17.12 -2.93 -15.16
C THR A 129 -16.06 -3.33 -16.19
N PRO A 130 -15.78 -2.51 -17.22
CA PRO A 130 -14.70 -2.79 -18.16
C PRO A 130 -13.37 -3.01 -17.43
N SER A 131 -12.57 -3.99 -17.87
CA SER A 131 -11.25 -4.28 -17.28
C SER A 131 -10.16 -3.26 -17.66
N THR A 132 -10.55 -2.09 -18.16
CA THR A 132 -9.67 -0.98 -18.51
C THR A 132 -9.52 0.00 -17.35
N PHE A 133 -8.53 0.90 -17.46
CA PHE A 133 -8.25 1.95 -16.47
C PHE A 133 -8.91 3.30 -16.80
N ASP A 134 -9.84 3.34 -17.77
CA ASP A 134 -10.42 4.59 -18.27
C ASP A 134 -11.27 5.33 -17.21
N ASP A 135 -11.74 4.60 -16.21
CA ASP A 135 -12.51 5.11 -15.07
C ASP A 135 -11.64 5.41 -13.84
N PHE A 136 -10.32 5.28 -13.96
CA PHE A 136 -9.41 5.63 -12.88
C PHE A 136 -9.24 7.15 -12.79
N HIS A 137 -9.44 7.68 -11.58
CA HIS A 137 -9.15 9.06 -11.25
C HIS A 137 -7.97 9.13 -10.27
N PRO A 138 -6.92 9.91 -10.54
CA PRO A 138 -5.78 10.07 -9.64
C PRO A 138 -6.18 10.55 -8.24
N PHE A 139 -5.57 9.97 -7.20
CA PHE A 139 -5.71 10.42 -5.82
C PHE A 139 -4.50 9.99 -4.96
N GLY A 140 -4.25 10.72 -3.87
CA GLY A 140 -3.10 10.45 -3.01
C GLY A 140 -1.77 10.51 -3.80
N PRO A 141 -0.89 9.50 -3.67
CA PRO A 141 0.35 9.44 -4.45
C PRO A 141 0.18 8.86 -5.87
N TRP A 142 -1.00 8.34 -6.24
CA TRP A 142 -1.16 7.55 -7.47
C TRP A 142 -1.72 8.38 -8.62
N THR A 143 -0.91 8.54 -9.66
CA THR A 143 -1.30 9.11 -10.95
C THR A 143 -1.68 8.05 -11.99
N THR A 144 -1.33 6.78 -11.73
CA THR A 144 -1.67 5.62 -12.56
C THR A 144 -2.07 4.44 -11.69
N ALA A 145 -2.95 3.57 -12.20
CA ALA A 145 -3.32 2.33 -11.53
C ALA A 145 -2.45 1.16 -12.01
N SER A 146 -2.12 0.22 -11.12
CA SER A 146 -1.39 -1.00 -11.48
C SER A 146 -2.32 -2.18 -11.70
N ILE A 147 -3.40 -2.29 -10.90
CA ILE A 147 -4.39 -3.36 -10.99
C ILE A 147 -5.79 -2.80 -10.73
N LYS A 148 -6.80 -3.33 -11.41
CA LYS A 148 -8.22 -3.05 -11.16
C LYS A 148 -8.92 -4.34 -10.72
N GLN A 149 -9.72 -4.26 -9.67
CA GLN A 149 -10.78 -5.24 -9.42
C GLN A 149 -12.05 -4.75 -10.15
N PHE A 150 -12.44 -5.45 -11.21
CA PHE A 150 -13.56 -5.11 -12.08
C PHE A 150 -14.73 -6.09 -11.94
N GLY A 151 -14.56 -7.18 -11.17
CA GLY A 151 -15.60 -8.14 -10.82
C GLY A 151 -15.57 -8.51 -9.33
N GLN A 152 -16.74 -8.77 -8.73
CA GLN A 152 -16.86 -9.14 -7.31
C GLN A 152 -17.85 -10.28 -7.12
N GLU A 153 -17.48 -11.24 -6.26
CA GLU A 153 -18.34 -12.38 -5.87
C GLU A 153 -18.84 -13.20 -7.07
N GLU A 154 -17.95 -13.49 -8.01
CA GLU A 154 -18.28 -14.21 -9.24
C GLU A 154 -18.04 -15.73 -9.13
N PRO A 155 -19.00 -16.57 -9.56
CA PRO A 155 -18.81 -18.01 -9.59
C PRO A 155 -18.04 -18.43 -10.85
N ILE A 156 -16.75 -18.71 -10.72
CA ILE A 156 -15.87 -19.16 -11.80
C ILE A 156 -15.29 -20.53 -11.45
N CYS A 157 -15.50 -21.52 -12.32
CA CYS A 157 -15.01 -22.89 -12.13
C CYS A 157 -15.36 -23.49 -10.75
N GLY A 158 -16.55 -23.16 -10.21
CA GLY A 158 -17.01 -23.63 -8.90
C GLY A 158 -16.41 -22.90 -7.70
N GLN A 159 -15.68 -21.80 -7.91
CA GLN A 159 -15.14 -20.94 -6.87
C GLN A 159 -15.72 -19.53 -6.97
N THR A 160 -15.98 -18.90 -5.83
CA THR A 160 -16.37 -17.49 -5.79
C THR A 160 -15.13 -16.62 -5.73
N VAL A 161 -14.93 -15.76 -6.73
CA VAL A 161 -13.72 -14.94 -6.88
C VAL A 161 -14.04 -13.47 -7.08
N ASN A 162 -13.08 -12.62 -6.74
CA ASN A 162 -13.02 -11.25 -7.22
C ASN A 162 -11.98 -11.18 -8.35
N ARG A 163 -12.30 -10.49 -9.43
CA ARG A 163 -11.44 -10.34 -10.61
C ARG A 163 -10.91 -8.93 -10.72
#